data_AF-A0A7J8SRQ9-F1
#
_entry.id   AF-A0A7J8SRQ9-F1
#
_cell.length_a   1.000
_cell.length_b   1.000
_cell.length_c   1.000
_cell.angle_alpha   90.00
_cell.angle_beta   90.00
_cell.angle_gamma   90.00
#
_symmetry.space_group_name_H-M   'P 1'
#
loop_
_entity.id
_entity.type
_entity.pdbx_description
1 polymer ?
#
loop_
_entity_poly.entity_id
_entity_poly.type
_entity_poly.pdbx_seq_one_letter_code
_entity_poly.pdbx_strand_id
1 'polypeptide(L)'
;MASHALIVLQIIVLSSLAATAFSLSPYYYKNICPQALPTIKTLVEAAVYKERRMGASLLRLHFHDCFVNGCDASILLDPSPTIDSEKGALANQNSARGFEVIDEIKAEVDKICGRPVVSCADILAVAARDSVVALGGPSWKVRLGRRDSTTASRTQADIDIPSPLMDLPALINNFRNQGLNQRDLVALSGGHTIGFAQCLAFRGRIYNATNIDPSFAKERRATCPRTGGDTTLAPLDSTAARFDTAYFNSLVKQRGLLTSDQALFSGGSTDNLVNTYRLYPQVFRKDFAQSMIKMGNIKSLTGNQGQIRANCRMVKN
;
A
#
# COMPACT_ATOMS: atom_id res chain seq x y z
N MET A 1 21.01 -47.08 -27.63
CA MET A 1 20.19 -46.84 -26.41
C MET A 1 20.87 -45.91 -25.39
N ALA A 2 22.18 -46.03 -25.12
CA ALA A 2 22.88 -45.15 -24.17
C ALA A 2 22.94 -43.64 -24.57
N SER A 3 23.02 -43.33 -25.86
CA SER A 3 23.11 -41.92 -26.36
C SER A 3 21.81 -41.13 -26.17
N HIS A 4 20.63 -41.76 -26.37
CA HIS A 4 19.35 -41.09 -26.16
C HIS A 4 19.05 -40.81 -24.68
N ALA A 5 19.52 -41.68 -23.78
CA ALA A 5 19.40 -41.47 -22.34
C ALA A 5 20.22 -40.26 -21.85
N LEU A 6 21.43 -40.03 -22.41
CA LEU A 6 22.24 -38.85 -22.09
C LEU A 6 21.61 -37.55 -22.58
N ILE A 7 21.03 -37.54 -23.78
CA ILE A 7 20.37 -36.35 -24.35
C ILE A 7 19.12 -35.99 -23.55
N VAL A 8 18.31 -36.98 -23.17
CA VAL A 8 17.12 -36.76 -22.33
C VAL A 8 17.51 -36.25 -20.94
N LEU A 9 18.58 -36.79 -20.33
CA LEU A 9 19.07 -36.32 -19.03
C LEU A 9 19.60 -34.88 -19.10
N GLN A 10 20.29 -34.50 -20.19
CA GLN A 10 20.76 -33.13 -20.40
C GLN A 10 19.60 -32.14 -20.60
N ILE A 11 18.53 -32.52 -21.32
CA ILE A 11 17.33 -31.68 -21.50
C ILE A 11 16.57 -31.52 -20.16
N ILE A 12 16.52 -32.55 -19.32
CA ILE A 12 15.91 -32.47 -17.98
C ILE A 12 16.75 -31.57 -17.05
N VAL A 13 18.08 -31.66 -17.09
CA VAL A 13 18.96 -30.79 -16.30
C VAL A 13 18.87 -29.34 -16.78
N LEU A 14 18.91 -29.07 -18.09
CA LEU A 14 18.73 -27.71 -18.62
C LEU A 14 17.34 -27.13 -18.35
N SER A 15 16.28 -27.93 -18.39
CA SER A 15 14.92 -27.47 -18.04
C SER A 15 14.74 -27.25 -16.53
N SER A 16 15.46 -27.99 -15.68
CA SER A 16 15.50 -27.75 -14.23
C SER A 16 16.32 -26.52 -13.82
N LEU A 17 17.34 -26.13 -14.60
CA LEU A 17 18.06 -24.86 -14.41
C LEU A 17 17.30 -23.64 -14.98
N ALA A 18 16.48 -23.82 -16.02
CA ALA A 18 15.65 -22.76 -16.60
C ALA A 18 14.43 -22.40 -15.72
N ALA A 19 14.09 -23.24 -14.74
CA ALA A 19 13.01 -23.01 -13.79
C ALA A 19 13.49 -22.40 -12.46
N THR A 20 14.52 -21.54 -12.46
CA THR A 20 14.58 -20.53 -11.40
C THR A 20 13.46 -19.53 -11.67
N ALA A 21 12.25 -19.83 -11.18
CA ALA A 21 11.25 -18.80 -11.00
C ALA A 21 11.95 -17.67 -10.23
N PHE A 22 12.10 -16.50 -10.85
CA PHE A 22 12.67 -15.30 -10.24
C PHE A 22 11.70 -14.82 -9.16
N SER A 23 11.60 -15.60 -8.09
CA SER A 23 10.64 -15.40 -7.01
C SER A 23 11.12 -14.29 -6.10
N LEU A 24 10.17 -13.50 -5.60
CA LEU A 24 10.49 -12.40 -4.71
C LEU A 24 11.17 -12.93 -3.43
N SER A 25 12.28 -12.32 -3.04
CA SER A 25 13.11 -12.72 -1.91
C SER A 25 13.45 -11.52 -1.03
N PRO A 26 13.39 -11.63 0.31
CA PRO A 26 13.83 -10.54 1.18
C PRO A 26 15.35 -10.27 1.11
N TYR A 27 16.12 -11.12 0.43
CA TYR A 27 17.56 -11.00 0.29
C TYR A 27 17.99 -10.62 -1.14
N TYR A 28 17.06 -10.23 -2.01
CA TYR A 28 17.32 -9.98 -3.44
C TYR A 28 18.51 -9.04 -3.68
N TYR A 29 18.57 -7.92 -2.95
CA TYR A 29 19.64 -6.92 -3.12
C TYR A 29 20.90 -7.19 -2.27
N LYS A 30 20.94 -8.26 -1.46
CA LYS A 30 22.03 -8.50 -0.49
C LYS A 30 23.42 -8.52 -1.13
N ASN A 31 23.54 -9.07 -2.33
CA ASN A 31 24.81 -9.17 -3.07
C ASN A 31 24.88 -8.22 -4.29
N ILE A 32 23.79 -7.47 -4.57
CA ILE A 32 23.70 -6.56 -5.71
C ILE A 32 23.98 -5.12 -5.26
N CYS A 33 23.29 -4.68 -4.21
CA CYS A 33 23.51 -3.39 -3.57
C CYS A 33 23.18 -3.49 -2.08
N PRO A 34 24.15 -3.91 -1.24
CA PRO A 34 23.94 -4.13 0.19
C PRO A 34 23.45 -2.87 0.94
N GLN A 35 23.79 -1.68 0.44
CA GLN A 35 23.40 -0.39 1.03
C GLN A 35 22.00 0.10 0.62
N ALA A 36 21.33 -0.56 -0.33
CA ALA A 36 20.02 -0.12 -0.81
C ALA A 36 18.97 -0.01 0.32
N LEU A 37 18.75 -1.08 1.09
CA LEU A 37 17.72 -1.07 2.14
C LEU A 37 18.07 -0.14 3.32
N PRO A 38 19.33 -0.08 3.81
CA PRO A 38 19.73 0.94 4.78
C PRO A 38 19.47 2.38 4.29
N THR A 39 19.82 2.70 3.04
CA THR A 39 19.60 4.05 2.48
C THR A 39 18.12 4.40 2.40
N ILE A 40 17.27 3.50 1.91
CA ILE A 40 15.81 3.72 1.87
C ILE A 40 15.29 4.01 3.28
N LYS A 41 15.68 3.19 4.27
CA LYS A 41 15.25 3.34 5.66
C LYS A 41 15.61 4.72 6.22
N THR A 42 16.85 5.17 6.06
CA THR A 42 17.32 6.47 6.56
C THR A 42 16.51 7.63 5.97
N LEU A 43 16.25 7.61 4.67
CA LEU A 43 15.49 8.67 4.00
C LEU A 43 14.00 8.66 4.40
N VAL A 44 13.41 7.47 4.56
CA VAL A 44 12.03 7.34 5.06
C VAL A 44 11.93 7.84 6.50
N GLU A 45 12.86 7.47 7.38
CA GLU A 45 12.88 7.95 8.77
C GLU A 45 13.04 9.47 8.83
N ALA A 46 13.91 10.06 8.01
CA ALA A 46 14.06 11.50 7.91
C ALA A 46 12.78 12.20 7.42
N ALA A 47 12.13 11.65 6.39
CA ALA A 47 10.88 12.19 5.86
C ALA A 47 9.73 12.10 6.88
N VAL A 48 9.60 10.97 7.59
CA VAL A 48 8.61 10.76 8.66
C VAL A 48 8.89 11.65 9.87
N TYR A 49 10.17 11.87 10.22
CA TYR A 49 10.55 12.78 11.30
C TYR A 49 10.16 14.23 10.97
N LYS A 50 10.39 14.66 9.72
CA LYS A 50 10.01 16.00 9.23
C LYS A 50 8.50 16.18 9.18
N GLU A 51 7.76 15.18 8.72
CA GLU A 51 6.31 15.19 8.67
C GLU A 51 5.75 13.79 8.95
N ARG A 52 5.16 13.57 10.14
CA ARG A 52 4.66 12.23 10.53
C ARG A 52 3.63 11.65 9.56
N ARG A 53 2.80 12.50 8.94
CA ARG A 53 1.81 12.10 7.93
C ARG A 53 2.47 11.52 6.67
N MET A 54 3.74 11.80 6.40
CA MET A 54 4.44 11.23 5.27
C MET A 54 4.50 9.70 5.36
N GLY A 55 4.64 9.14 6.57
CA GLY A 55 4.63 7.69 6.74
C GLY A 55 3.31 7.04 6.34
N ALA A 56 2.18 7.67 6.69
CA ALA A 56 0.86 7.23 6.23
C ALA A 56 0.70 7.38 4.70
N SER A 57 1.29 8.44 4.13
CA SER A 57 1.23 8.72 2.70
C SER A 57 1.99 7.68 1.88
N LEU A 58 3.21 7.31 2.30
CA LEU A 58 4.04 6.28 1.67
C LEU A 58 3.43 4.88 1.80
N LEU A 59 2.84 4.56 2.96
CA LEU A 59 2.07 3.32 3.12
C LEU A 59 0.92 3.25 2.12
N ARG A 60 0.16 4.34 1.97
CA ARG A 60 -0.97 4.41 1.04
C ARG A 60 -0.53 4.34 -0.42
N LEU A 61 0.60 4.96 -0.80
CA LEU A 61 1.13 4.87 -2.16
C LEU A 61 1.40 3.41 -2.56
N HIS A 62 1.98 2.60 -1.66
CA HIS A 62 2.20 1.17 -1.94
C HIS A 62 0.88 0.38 -2.04
N PHE A 63 -0.12 0.69 -1.21
CA PHE A 63 -1.45 0.09 -1.34
C PHE A 63 -2.09 0.41 -2.70
N HIS A 64 -2.06 1.67 -3.13
CA HIS A 64 -2.63 2.09 -4.40
C HIS A 64 -1.88 1.52 -5.60
N ASP A 65 -0.56 1.38 -5.51
CA ASP A 65 0.25 0.68 -6.51
C ASP A 65 -0.23 -0.78 -6.65
N CYS A 66 -0.20 -1.54 -5.56
CA CYS A 66 -0.51 -2.97 -5.59
C CYS A 66 -1.94 -3.31 -6.02
N PHE A 67 -2.90 -2.41 -5.80
CA PHE A 67 -4.30 -2.64 -6.18
C PHE A 67 -4.57 -2.42 -7.67
N VAL A 68 -3.66 -1.79 -8.42
CA VAL A 68 -3.85 -1.49 -9.84
C VAL A 68 -2.81 -2.25 -10.65
N ASN A 69 -3.24 -3.30 -11.34
CA ASN A 69 -2.36 -4.21 -12.11
C ASN A 69 -1.24 -4.93 -11.33
N GLY A 70 -1.08 -4.67 -10.04
CA GLY A 70 -0.08 -5.29 -9.19
C GLY A 70 0.96 -4.28 -8.70
N CYS A 71 1.88 -4.73 -7.85
CA CYS A 71 2.90 -3.82 -7.30
C CYS A 71 4.03 -3.60 -8.33
N ASP A 72 3.83 -2.71 -9.28
CA ASP A 72 4.73 -2.49 -10.42
C ASP A 72 5.18 -1.02 -10.58
N ALA A 73 4.86 -0.19 -9.58
CA ALA A 73 5.13 1.24 -9.55
C ALA A 73 4.54 2.03 -10.73
N SER A 74 3.48 1.52 -11.36
CA SER A 74 2.70 2.21 -12.39
C SER A 74 2.15 3.55 -11.90
N ILE A 75 1.69 3.61 -10.64
CA ILE A 75 1.21 4.83 -9.98
C ILE A 75 2.21 5.99 -9.99
N LEU A 76 3.52 5.70 -10.11
CA LEU A 76 4.56 6.72 -10.08
C LEU A 76 4.74 7.44 -11.42
N LEU A 77 4.29 6.83 -12.54
CA LEU A 77 4.43 7.40 -13.88
C LEU A 77 3.64 8.71 -14.01
N ASP A 78 4.30 9.75 -14.50
CA ASP A 78 3.67 11.01 -14.86
C ASP A 78 3.02 10.93 -16.25
N PRO A 79 2.03 11.79 -16.56
CA PRO A 79 1.39 11.82 -17.86
C PRO A 79 2.39 12.03 -19.01
N SER A 80 2.19 11.33 -20.12
CA SER A 80 2.93 11.53 -21.37
C SER A 80 2.04 11.18 -22.56
N PRO A 81 2.46 11.40 -23.82
CA PRO A 81 1.63 11.05 -24.99
C PRO A 81 1.16 9.58 -25.03
N THR A 82 1.87 8.67 -24.35
CA THR A 82 1.54 7.24 -24.29
C THR A 82 1.13 6.76 -22.90
N ILE A 83 1.09 7.64 -21.89
CA ILE A 83 0.77 7.30 -20.50
C ILE A 83 -0.39 8.16 -20.00
N ASP A 84 -1.54 7.52 -19.77
CA ASP A 84 -2.62 8.08 -18.96
C ASP A 84 -2.35 7.74 -17.48
N SER A 85 -1.80 8.72 -16.76
CA SER A 85 -1.29 8.52 -15.41
C SER A 85 -2.40 8.23 -14.40
N GLU A 86 -2.16 7.24 -13.55
CA GLU A 86 -3.00 6.91 -12.40
C GLU A 86 -3.09 8.04 -11.38
N LYS A 87 -2.17 9.01 -11.40
CA LYS A 87 -2.25 10.20 -10.54
C LYS A 87 -3.52 11.03 -10.82
N GLY A 88 -4.10 10.89 -12.01
CA GLY A 88 -5.37 11.50 -12.40
C GLY A 88 -6.62 10.71 -11.99
N ALA A 89 -6.49 9.50 -11.44
CA ALA A 89 -7.61 8.69 -10.98
C ALA A 89 -8.31 9.34 -9.79
N LEU A 90 -9.61 9.10 -9.62
CA LEU A 90 -10.47 9.68 -8.57
C LEU A 90 -9.90 9.45 -7.15
N ALA A 91 -9.33 8.27 -6.91
CA ALA A 91 -8.75 7.94 -5.60
C ALA A 91 -7.37 8.59 -5.35
N ASN A 92 -6.70 9.07 -6.41
CA ASN A 92 -5.34 9.60 -6.38
C ASN A 92 -5.28 11.12 -6.51
N GLN A 93 -6.09 11.69 -7.40
CA GLN A 93 -6.07 13.11 -7.71
C GLN A 93 -6.34 13.95 -6.46
N ASN A 94 -5.45 14.92 -6.19
CA ASN A 94 -5.49 15.77 -5.00
C ASN A 94 -5.53 14.99 -3.68
N SER A 95 -5.02 13.75 -3.64
CA SER A 95 -5.14 12.84 -2.50
C SER A 95 -3.86 12.05 -2.23
N ALA A 96 -3.35 11.31 -3.22
CA ALA A 96 -2.06 10.63 -3.14
C ALA A 96 -0.91 11.66 -3.08
N ARG A 97 0.13 11.36 -2.28
CA ARG A 97 1.27 12.27 -2.04
C ARG A 97 2.50 11.52 -1.55
N GLY A 98 3.65 12.17 -1.57
CA GLY A 98 4.94 11.58 -1.19
C GLY A 98 5.78 11.11 -2.37
N PHE A 99 5.37 11.44 -3.61
CA PHE A 99 6.11 11.10 -4.83
C PHE A 99 7.53 11.66 -4.81
N GLU A 100 7.70 12.85 -4.26
CA GLU A 100 8.98 13.57 -4.17
C GLU A 100 9.96 12.85 -3.22
N VAL A 101 9.44 12.21 -2.17
CA VAL A 101 10.24 11.38 -1.26
C VAL A 101 10.70 10.11 -1.98
N ILE A 102 9.86 9.53 -2.84
CA ILE A 102 10.25 8.38 -3.67
C ILE A 102 11.33 8.77 -4.69
N ASP A 103 11.26 9.98 -5.28
CA ASP A 103 12.29 10.49 -6.17
C ASP A 103 13.63 10.67 -5.45
N GLU A 104 13.62 11.26 -4.26
CA GLU A 104 14.82 11.45 -3.42
C GLU A 104 15.45 10.10 -3.05
N ILE A 105 14.62 9.14 -2.61
CA ILE A 105 15.06 7.77 -2.32
C ILE A 105 15.69 7.14 -3.56
N LYS A 106 15.02 7.26 -4.70
CA LYS A 106 15.50 6.66 -5.96
C LYS A 106 16.86 7.22 -6.36
N ALA A 107 17.01 8.54 -6.32
CA ALA A 107 18.26 9.21 -6.68
C ALA A 107 19.42 8.77 -5.78
N GLU A 108 19.22 8.75 -4.46
CA GLU A 108 20.30 8.37 -3.53
C GLU A 108 20.61 6.87 -3.57
N VAL A 109 19.60 6.02 -3.78
CA VAL A 109 19.80 4.57 -3.98
C VAL A 109 20.60 4.32 -5.26
N ASP A 110 20.25 4.94 -6.38
CA ASP A 110 20.99 4.74 -7.63
C ASP A 110 22.43 5.23 -7.53
N LYS A 111 22.65 6.35 -6.82
CA LYS A 111 23.98 6.90 -6.52
C LYS A 111 24.81 5.95 -5.67
N ILE A 112 24.29 5.44 -4.54
CA ILE A 112 25.05 4.53 -3.67
C ILE A 112 25.31 3.16 -4.31
N CYS A 113 24.40 2.71 -5.19
CA CYS A 113 24.56 1.49 -5.96
C CYS A 113 25.40 1.68 -7.24
N GLY A 114 25.77 2.92 -7.57
CA GLY A 114 26.54 3.30 -8.78
C GLY A 114 25.79 3.17 -10.11
N ARG A 115 24.55 2.68 -10.09
CA ARG A 115 23.66 2.52 -11.26
C ARG A 115 22.23 2.15 -10.81
N PRO A 116 21.21 2.29 -11.68
CA PRO A 116 19.86 1.83 -11.38
C PRO A 116 19.78 0.31 -11.27
N VAL A 117 19.71 -0.20 -10.04
CA VAL A 117 19.53 -1.65 -9.74
C VAL A 117 18.30 -1.96 -8.90
N VAL A 118 17.81 -0.99 -8.13
CA VAL A 118 16.61 -1.14 -7.30
C VAL A 118 15.42 -0.57 -8.07
N SER A 119 14.36 -1.37 -8.24
CA SER A 119 13.14 -0.91 -8.90
C SER A 119 12.38 0.09 -8.03
N CYS A 120 11.60 0.96 -8.67
CA CYS A 120 10.70 1.84 -7.95
C CYS A 120 9.59 1.06 -7.21
N ALA A 121 9.16 -0.08 -7.77
CA ALA A 121 8.22 -1.00 -7.12
C ALA A 121 8.76 -1.54 -5.79
N ASP A 122 10.04 -1.93 -5.73
CA ASP A 122 10.64 -2.36 -4.47
C ASP A 122 10.91 -1.20 -3.52
N ILE A 123 11.23 -0.01 -4.02
CA ILE A 123 11.33 1.20 -3.19
C ILE A 123 10.01 1.49 -2.48
N LEU A 124 8.87 1.44 -3.19
CA LEU A 124 7.54 1.63 -2.59
C LEU A 124 7.26 0.60 -1.49
N ALA A 125 7.54 -0.68 -1.74
CA ALA A 125 7.30 -1.75 -0.78
C ALA A 125 8.14 -1.60 0.49
N VAL A 126 9.42 -1.21 0.36
CA VAL A 126 10.32 -0.97 1.49
C VAL A 126 9.92 0.32 2.23
N ALA A 127 9.62 1.39 1.51
CA ALA A 127 9.21 2.66 2.09
C ALA A 127 7.91 2.54 2.91
N ALA A 128 6.94 1.75 2.44
CA ALA A 128 5.73 1.45 3.20
C ALA A 128 6.05 0.72 4.53
N ARG A 129 6.94 -0.27 4.50
CA ARG A 129 7.36 -0.99 5.71
C ARG A 129 8.08 -0.08 6.69
N ASP A 130 9.08 0.66 6.22
CA ASP A 130 9.87 1.56 7.07
C ASP A 130 9.02 2.70 7.64
N SER A 131 8.03 3.17 6.90
CA SER A 131 7.05 4.16 7.38
C SER A 131 6.22 3.64 8.55
N VAL A 132 5.73 2.41 8.46
CA VAL A 132 4.97 1.76 9.55
C VAL A 132 5.85 1.58 10.78
N VAL A 133 7.09 1.13 10.60
CA VAL A 133 8.05 0.95 11.69
C VAL A 133 8.40 2.29 12.36
N ALA A 134 8.67 3.33 11.59
CA ALA A 134 8.99 4.67 12.09
C ALA A 134 7.84 5.31 12.90
N LEU A 135 6.61 4.83 12.69
CA LEU A 135 5.42 5.23 13.43
C LEU A 135 5.06 4.25 14.57
N GLY A 136 5.94 3.29 14.89
CA GLY A 136 5.77 2.35 16.01
C GLY A 136 5.06 1.04 15.67
N GLY A 137 4.79 0.80 14.39
CA GLY A 137 4.13 -0.41 13.88
C GLY A 137 5.03 -1.64 13.81
N PRO A 138 4.51 -2.77 13.32
CA PRO A 138 5.31 -3.98 13.13
C PRO A 138 6.29 -3.83 11.97
N SER A 139 7.39 -4.58 12.03
CA SER A 139 8.26 -4.82 10.89
C SER A 139 7.92 -6.16 10.23
N TRP A 140 8.26 -6.31 8.95
CA TRP A 140 8.21 -7.57 8.23
C TRP A 140 9.33 -7.67 7.21
N LYS A 141 9.61 -8.89 6.76
CA LYS A 141 10.55 -9.17 5.68
C LYS A 141 9.86 -8.90 4.34
N VAL A 142 10.00 -7.68 3.83
CA VAL A 142 9.53 -7.31 2.49
C VAL A 142 10.15 -8.26 1.48
N ARG A 143 9.35 -8.89 0.62
CA ARG A 143 9.87 -9.71 -0.50
C ARG A 143 10.23 -8.77 -1.63
N LEU A 144 11.42 -8.90 -2.22
CA LEU A 144 12.01 -7.98 -3.19
C LEU A 144 12.38 -8.71 -4.48
N GLY A 145 12.67 -7.97 -5.54
CA GLY A 145 12.90 -8.44 -6.91
C GLY A 145 11.79 -8.05 -7.88
N ARG A 146 10.92 -7.10 -7.52
CA ARG A 146 9.89 -6.58 -8.42
C ARG A 146 10.55 -5.73 -9.50
N ARG A 147 9.86 -5.60 -10.63
CA ARG A 147 10.25 -4.74 -11.74
C ARG A 147 9.17 -3.71 -12.00
N ASP A 148 9.59 -2.63 -12.64
CA ASP A 148 8.75 -1.48 -12.93
C ASP A 148 7.95 -1.68 -14.22
N SER A 149 6.70 -1.24 -14.21
CA SER A 149 5.85 -1.23 -15.40
C SER A 149 6.38 -0.30 -16.49
N THR A 150 5.87 -0.51 -17.70
CA THR A 150 6.04 0.40 -18.85
C THR A 150 4.74 1.15 -19.19
N THR A 151 3.69 0.96 -18.39
CA THR A 151 2.34 1.49 -18.59
C THR A 151 1.72 1.87 -17.25
N ALA A 152 0.72 2.75 -17.28
CA ALA A 152 -0.17 3.05 -16.16
C ALA A 152 -1.62 2.96 -16.66
N SER A 153 -2.57 2.77 -15.75
CA SER A 153 -3.99 2.71 -16.12
C SER A 153 -4.88 3.46 -15.14
N ARG A 154 -5.16 4.74 -15.47
CA ARG A 154 -6.15 5.54 -14.75
C ARG A 154 -7.50 4.84 -14.64
N THR A 155 -8.00 4.29 -15.74
CA THR A 155 -9.29 3.56 -15.76
C THR A 155 -9.29 2.37 -14.80
N GLN A 156 -8.22 1.58 -14.77
CA GLN A 156 -8.13 0.45 -13.85
C GLN A 156 -8.03 0.94 -12.39
N ALA A 157 -7.32 2.04 -12.13
CA ALA A 157 -7.27 2.66 -10.81
C ALA A 157 -8.65 3.14 -10.31
N ASP A 158 -9.48 3.70 -11.20
CA ASP A 158 -10.85 4.11 -10.88
C ASP A 158 -11.78 2.92 -10.56
N ILE A 159 -11.45 1.72 -11.05
CA ILE A 159 -12.22 0.49 -10.82
C ILE A 159 -11.75 -0.27 -9.58
N ASP A 160 -10.43 -0.45 -9.43
CA ASP A 160 -9.87 -1.40 -8.47
C ASP A 160 -9.62 -0.79 -7.09
N ILE A 161 -9.39 0.52 -6.98
CA ILE A 161 -9.13 1.16 -5.69
C ILE A 161 -10.47 1.35 -4.95
N PRO A 162 -10.63 0.80 -3.73
CA PRO A 162 -11.90 0.87 -3.01
C PRO A 162 -12.25 2.30 -2.62
N SER A 163 -13.53 2.64 -2.78
CA SER A 163 -14.10 3.93 -2.37
C SER A 163 -14.34 3.98 -0.86
N PRO A 164 -14.15 5.14 -0.20
CA PRO A 164 -14.47 5.31 1.22
C PRO A 164 -15.97 5.15 1.55
N LEU A 165 -16.81 5.08 0.51
CA LEU A 165 -18.27 4.95 0.61
C LEU A 165 -18.77 3.50 0.49
N MET A 166 -17.88 2.53 0.20
CA MET A 166 -18.26 1.13 0.05
C MET A 166 -18.79 0.52 1.35
N ASP A 167 -19.78 -0.36 1.21
CA ASP A 167 -20.26 -1.21 2.30
C ASP A 167 -19.39 -2.48 2.44
N LEU A 168 -19.69 -3.30 3.46
CA LEU A 168 -18.87 -4.47 3.76
C LEU A 168 -18.86 -5.52 2.63
N PRO A 169 -20.00 -5.90 2.00
CA PRO A 169 -19.98 -6.80 0.86
C PRO A 169 -19.14 -6.28 -0.33
N ALA A 170 -19.24 -4.99 -0.65
CA ALA A 170 -18.44 -4.39 -1.72
C ALA A 170 -16.94 -4.41 -1.38
N LEU A 171 -16.55 -4.09 -0.14
CA LEU A 171 -15.16 -4.17 0.32
C LEU A 171 -14.61 -5.60 0.26
N ILE A 172 -15.38 -6.59 0.71
CA ILE A 172 -14.98 -8.01 0.66
C ILE A 172 -14.76 -8.44 -0.79
N ASN A 173 -15.66 -8.07 -1.70
CA ASN A 173 -15.54 -8.41 -3.12
C ASN A 173 -14.34 -7.72 -3.76
N ASN A 174 -14.11 -6.44 -3.47
CA ASN A 174 -12.98 -5.67 -3.99
C ASN A 174 -11.63 -6.29 -3.58
N PHE A 175 -11.46 -6.61 -2.29
CA PHE A 175 -10.23 -7.26 -1.80
C PHE A 175 -10.07 -8.68 -2.36
N ARG A 176 -11.17 -9.43 -2.47
CA ARG A 176 -11.15 -10.78 -3.07
C ARG A 176 -10.69 -10.76 -4.53
N ASN A 177 -11.04 -9.73 -5.30
CA ASN A 177 -10.59 -9.57 -6.68
C ASN A 177 -9.05 -9.38 -6.77
N GLN A 178 -8.42 -8.93 -5.69
CA GLN A 178 -6.97 -8.84 -5.54
C GLN A 178 -6.34 -10.08 -4.88
N GLY A 179 -7.12 -11.13 -4.63
CA GLY A 179 -6.67 -12.35 -3.96
C GLY A 179 -6.50 -12.20 -2.43
N LEU A 180 -7.07 -11.15 -1.84
CA LEU A 180 -7.02 -10.88 -0.41
C LEU A 180 -8.34 -11.28 0.25
N ASN A 181 -8.27 -11.98 1.39
CA ASN A 181 -9.47 -12.47 2.07
C ASN A 181 -10.01 -11.43 3.08
N GLN A 182 -11.11 -11.77 3.75
CA GLN A 182 -11.72 -10.89 4.74
C GLN A 182 -10.80 -10.54 5.94
N ARG A 183 -9.91 -11.46 6.34
CA ARG A 183 -8.92 -11.16 7.38
C ARG A 183 -7.90 -10.13 6.91
N ASP A 184 -7.49 -10.24 5.64
CA ASP A 184 -6.60 -9.28 4.99
C ASP A 184 -7.26 -7.91 4.86
N LEU A 185 -8.55 -7.85 4.48
CA LEU A 185 -9.34 -6.61 4.50
C LEU A 185 -9.28 -5.92 5.86
N VAL A 186 -9.72 -6.60 6.94
CA VAL A 186 -9.77 -5.96 8.27
C VAL A 186 -8.38 -5.59 8.78
N ALA A 187 -7.36 -6.41 8.50
CA ALA A 187 -5.98 -6.10 8.89
C ALA A 187 -5.47 -4.84 8.15
N LEU A 188 -5.59 -4.79 6.82
CA LEU A 188 -5.09 -3.70 6.00
C LEU A 188 -5.86 -2.40 6.21
N SER A 189 -7.17 -2.46 6.50
CA SER A 189 -7.94 -1.28 6.94
C SER A 189 -7.39 -0.69 8.25
N GLY A 190 -6.73 -1.49 9.07
CA GLY A 190 -5.97 -1.02 10.23
C GLY A 190 -4.86 -0.01 9.90
N GLY A 191 -4.44 0.12 8.63
CA GLY A 191 -3.56 1.20 8.17
C GLY A 191 -4.12 2.60 8.43
N HIS A 192 -5.44 2.75 8.58
CA HIS A 192 -6.10 4.00 8.96
C HIS A 192 -5.90 4.40 10.44
N THR A 193 -5.14 3.64 11.24
CA THR A 193 -4.65 4.12 12.55
C THR A 193 -3.71 5.34 12.44
N ILE A 194 -3.15 5.58 11.25
CA ILE A 194 -2.33 6.75 10.94
C ILE A 194 -2.89 7.54 9.76
N GLY A 195 -2.54 8.82 9.69
CA GLY A 195 -2.88 9.69 8.56
C GLY A 195 -4.22 10.41 8.69
N PHE A 196 -4.65 10.98 7.57
CA PHE A 196 -5.75 11.95 7.51
C PHE A 196 -6.57 11.75 6.24
N ALA A 197 -7.88 12.01 6.33
CA ALA A 197 -8.77 12.10 5.19
C ALA A 197 -9.29 13.53 5.01
N GLN A 198 -9.66 13.86 3.78
CA GLN A 198 -10.32 15.12 3.43
C GLN A 198 -11.81 15.06 3.77
N CYS A 199 -12.41 16.19 4.12
CA CYS A 199 -13.83 16.36 4.43
C CYS A 199 -14.74 15.72 3.39
N LEU A 200 -14.43 15.87 2.10
CA LEU A 200 -15.19 15.25 1.01
C LEU A 200 -15.37 13.73 1.19
N ALA A 201 -14.37 13.02 1.72
CA ALA A 201 -14.39 11.57 1.86
C ALA A 201 -15.32 11.06 2.98
N PHE A 202 -15.63 11.89 3.98
CA PHE A 202 -16.45 11.49 5.13
C PHE A 202 -17.70 12.35 5.37
N ARG A 203 -17.88 13.43 4.60
CA ARG A 203 -19.02 14.36 4.74
C ARG A 203 -20.36 13.62 4.74
N GLY A 204 -20.56 12.71 3.78
CA GLY A 204 -21.79 11.93 3.69
C GLY A 204 -22.08 11.16 4.98
N ARG A 205 -21.06 10.52 5.57
CA ARG A 205 -21.20 9.76 6.81
C ARG A 205 -21.57 10.68 7.98
N ILE A 206 -20.79 11.74 8.21
CA ILE A 206 -20.99 12.58 9.40
C ILE A 206 -22.35 13.29 9.40
N TYR A 207 -22.99 13.50 8.25
CA TYR A 207 -24.30 14.16 8.17
C TYR A 207 -25.49 13.19 8.08
N ASN A 208 -25.32 12.01 7.48
CA ASN A 208 -26.44 11.15 7.08
C ASN A 208 -26.44 9.76 7.73
N ALA A 209 -25.32 9.30 8.29
CA ALA A 209 -25.25 7.96 8.89
C ALA A 209 -25.96 7.90 10.24
N THR A 210 -26.57 6.75 10.52
CA THR A 210 -27.22 6.43 11.81
C THR A 210 -26.32 5.63 12.75
N ASN A 211 -25.32 4.92 12.21
CA ASN A 211 -24.31 4.16 12.94
C ASN A 211 -23.05 5.01 13.24
N ILE A 212 -23.24 6.22 13.75
CA ILE A 212 -22.18 7.15 14.15
C ILE A 212 -22.46 7.71 15.53
N ASP A 213 -21.43 7.75 16.38
CA ASP A 213 -21.52 8.42 17.67
C ASP A 213 -21.90 9.91 17.48
N PRO A 214 -23.03 10.39 18.03
CA PRO A 214 -23.51 11.76 17.80
C PRO A 214 -22.51 12.83 18.22
N SER A 215 -21.72 12.58 19.28
CA SER A 215 -20.72 13.53 19.76
C SER A 215 -19.55 13.65 18.77
N PHE A 216 -19.05 12.53 18.25
CA PHE A 216 -18.05 12.50 17.19
C PHE A 216 -18.56 13.12 15.89
N ALA A 217 -19.81 12.85 15.50
CA ALA A 217 -20.42 13.49 14.33
C ALA A 217 -20.43 15.02 14.47
N LYS A 218 -20.85 15.54 15.63
CA LYS A 218 -20.86 16.98 15.93
C LYS A 218 -19.45 17.57 15.87
N GLU A 219 -18.47 16.89 16.45
CA GLU A 219 -17.05 17.29 16.41
C GLU A 219 -16.54 17.40 14.97
N ARG A 220 -16.78 16.39 14.12
CA ARG A 220 -16.33 16.41 12.72
C ARG A 220 -17.04 17.47 11.88
N ARG A 221 -18.34 17.73 12.14
CA ARG A 221 -19.11 18.79 11.46
C ARG A 221 -18.59 20.20 11.76
N ALA A 222 -17.89 20.41 12.87
CA ALA A 222 -17.31 21.71 13.20
C ALA A 222 -16.24 22.17 12.18
N THR A 223 -15.56 21.23 11.53
CA THR A 223 -14.51 21.52 10.54
C THR A 223 -14.86 21.01 9.13
N CYS A 224 -16.01 20.36 8.95
CA CYS A 224 -16.46 19.82 7.67
C CYS A 224 -17.92 20.22 7.42
N PRO A 225 -18.17 21.40 6.82
CA PRO A 225 -19.50 21.90 6.53
C PRO A 225 -20.27 21.02 5.53
N ARG A 226 -21.60 21.21 5.46
CA ARG A 226 -22.47 20.51 4.49
C ARG A 226 -22.10 20.80 3.03
N THR A 227 -21.54 21.97 2.77
CA THR A 227 -21.11 22.42 1.45
C THR A 227 -19.79 23.18 1.58
N GLY A 228 -18.85 22.96 0.66
CA GLY A 228 -17.51 23.54 0.71
C GLY A 228 -16.60 22.92 1.77
N GLY A 229 -15.36 23.43 1.84
CA GLY A 229 -14.34 22.93 2.77
C GLY A 229 -13.86 21.51 2.46
N ASP A 230 -13.98 21.06 1.19
CA ASP A 230 -13.69 19.69 0.76
C ASP A 230 -12.32 19.18 1.19
N THR A 231 -11.31 20.04 1.11
CA THR A 231 -9.90 19.72 1.38
C THR A 231 -9.53 19.76 2.85
N THR A 232 -10.43 20.20 3.74
CA THR A 232 -10.16 20.24 5.18
C THR A 232 -9.87 18.84 5.70
N LEU A 233 -8.76 18.70 6.41
CA LEU A 233 -8.28 17.41 6.88
C LEU A 233 -8.84 17.07 8.25
N ALA A 234 -9.21 15.81 8.42
CA ALA A 234 -9.47 15.19 9.72
C ALA A 234 -8.55 13.98 9.90
N PRO A 235 -8.01 13.75 11.11
CA PRO A 235 -7.29 12.53 11.41
C PRO A 235 -8.21 11.31 11.24
N LEU A 236 -7.68 10.23 10.65
CA LEU A 236 -8.40 8.96 10.51
C LEU A 236 -8.62 8.26 11.87
N ASP A 237 -7.75 8.54 12.83
CA ASP A 237 -7.76 7.99 14.19
C ASP A 237 -7.26 9.05 15.20
N SER A 238 -7.66 8.91 16.47
CA SER A 238 -7.24 9.77 17.58
C SER A 238 -5.73 9.83 17.80
N THR A 239 -5.00 8.79 17.41
CA THR A 239 -3.53 8.68 17.45
C THR A 239 -2.91 8.71 16.06
N ALA A 240 -3.42 9.53 15.13
CA ALA A 240 -3.04 9.60 13.69
C ALA A 240 -1.54 9.68 13.31
N ALA A 241 -0.65 9.84 14.29
CA ALA A 241 0.80 9.89 14.16
C ALA A 241 1.51 8.66 14.78
N ARG A 242 0.76 7.63 15.21
CA ARG A 242 1.25 6.40 15.84
C ARG A 242 0.49 5.20 15.29
N PHE A 243 1.22 4.16 14.91
CA PHE A 243 0.62 2.92 14.42
C PHE A 243 0.26 2.00 15.59
N ASP A 244 -1.02 1.94 15.94
CA ASP A 244 -1.53 1.16 17.07
C ASP A 244 -2.93 0.56 16.81
N THR A 245 -3.70 0.26 17.86
CA THR A 245 -5.03 -0.35 17.77
C THR A 245 -6.17 0.63 18.09
N ALA A 246 -5.89 1.93 18.23
CA ALA A 246 -6.91 2.94 18.49
C ALA A 246 -7.97 2.99 17.38
N TYR A 247 -7.58 2.68 16.14
CA TYR A 247 -8.50 2.48 15.00
C TYR A 247 -9.64 1.51 15.36
N PHE A 248 -9.32 0.29 15.80
CA PHE A 248 -10.31 -0.72 16.16
C PHE A 248 -11.11 -0.34 17.41
N ASN A 249 -10.50 0.37 18.36
CA ASN A 249 -11.22 0.95 19.51
C ASN A 249 -12.28 1.97 19.06
N SER A 250 -11.96 2.78 18.06
CA SER A 250 -12.86 3.80 17.50
C SER A 250 -14.04 3.16 16.77
N LEU A 251 -13.83 2.08 16.00
CA LEU A 251 -14.91 1.37 15.31
C LEU A 251 -16.00 0.87 16.27
N VAL A 252 -15.60 0.28 17.40
CA VAL A 252 -16.55 -0.25 18.40
C VAL A 252 -17.35 0.87 19.07
N LYS A 253 -16.78 2.08 19.13
CA LYS A 253 -17.46 3.28 19.65
C LYS A 253 -18.28 4.01 18.57
N GLN A 254 -18.47 3.43 17.38
CA GLN A 254 -19.10 4.07 16.22
C GLN A 254 -18.39 5.35 15.74
N ARG A 255 -17.07 5.42 15.98
CA ARG A 255 -16.19 6.55 15.66
C ARG A 255 -15.23 6.26 14.50
N GLY A 256 -15.50 5.28 13.65
CA GLY A 256 -14.80 5.16 12.36
C GLY A 256 -15.03 6.41 11.52
N LEU A 257 -14.00 6.97 10.87
CA LEU A 257 -14.17 8.23 10.14
C LEU A 257 -14.95 8.02 8.84
N LEU A 258 -14.55 7.01 8.04
CA LEU A 258 -15.13 6.72 6.74
C LEU A 258 -16.32 5.76 6.86
N THR A 259 -17.18 5.72 5.83
CA THR A 259 -18.26 4.71 5.75
C THR A 259 -17.66 3.31 5.69
N SER A 260 -16.62 3.13 4.87
CA SER A 260 -15.89 1.87 4.75
C SER A 260 -15.24 1.41 6.05
N ASP A 261 -14.79 2.34 6.91
CA ASP A 261 -14.26 2.00 8.24
C ASP A 261 -15.35 1.41 9.13
N GLN A 262 -16.48 2.13 9.26
CA GLN A 262 -17.55 1.71 10.16
C GLN A 262 -18.27 0.45 9.64
N ALA A 263 -18.23 0.19 8.33
CA ALA A 263 -18.76 -1.03 7.73
C ALA A 263 -18.09 -2.30 8.29
N LEU A 264 -16.85 -2.23 8.78
CA LEU A 264 -16.15 -3.35 9.41
C LEU A 264 -16.70 -3.72 10.79
N PHE A 265 -17.47 -2.83 11.44
CA PHE A 265 -18.08 -3.06 12.74
C PHE A 265 -19.49 -2.48 12.79
N SER A 266 -20.44 -3.23 12.22
CA SER A 266 -21.86 -2.83 12.10
C SER A 266 -22.80 -4.04 12.20
N GLY A 267 -22.45 -5.06 13.00
CA GLY A 267 -23.22 -6.29 13.15
C GLY A 267 -22.94 -7.34 12.07
N GLY A 268 -21.78 -7.26 11.43
CA GLY A 268 -21.40 -8.08 10.27
C GLY A 268 -20.40 -9.19 10.60
N SER A 269 -19.96 -9.91 9.57
CA SER A 269 -19.02 -11.03 9.70
C SER A 269 -17.61 -10.61 10.14
N THR A 270 -17.26 -9.33 10.08
CA THR A 270 -15.95 -8.78 10.50
C THR A 270 -15.88 -8.40 11.99
N ASP A 271 -17.02 -8.29 12.69
CA ASP A 271 -17.09 -7.71 14.03
C ASP A 271 -16.20 -8.45 15.05
N ASN A 272 -16.19 -9.78 15.00
CA ASN A 272 -15.34 -10.61 15.87
C ASN A 272 -13.85 -10.36 15.65
N LEU A 273 -13.44 -10.11 14.41
CA LEU A 273 -12.05 -9.84 14.09
C LEU A 273 -11.63 -8.43 14.53
N VAL A 274 -12.50 -7.43 14.36
CA VAL A 274 -12.30 -6.08 14.90
C VAL A 274 -12.12 -6.12 16.44
N ASN A 275 -12.99 -6.85 17.15
CA ASN A 275 -12.85 -7.05 18.60
C ASN A 275 -11.53 -7.76 18.96
N THR A 276 -11.12 -8.75 18.16
CA THR A 276 -9.85 -9.46 18.35
C THR A 276 -8.66 -8.51 18.24
N TYR A 277 -8.60 -7.68 17.19
CA TYR A 277 -7.51 -6.72 17.00
C TYR A 277 -7.49 -5.62 18.07
N ARG A 278 -8.66 -5.20 18.54
CA ARG A 278 -8.80 -4.27 19.67
C ARG A 278 -8.17 -4.84 20.95
N LEU A 279 -8.52 -6.07 21.30
CA LEU A 279 -8.13 -6.71 22.56
C LEU A 279 -6.72 -7.30 22.54
N TYR A 280 -6.24 -7.72 21.36
CA TYR A 280 -4.97 -8.41 21.18
C TYR A 280 -4.10 -7.70 20.12
N PRO A 281 -3.39 -6.62 20.50
CA PRO A 281 -2.57 -5.85 19.56
C PRO A 281 -1.51 -6.66 18.83
N GLN A 282 -0.98 -7.73 19.43
CA GLN A 282 0.01 -8.60 18.79
C GLN A 282 -0.59 -9.42 17.64
N VAL A 283 -1.87 -9.78 17.72
CA VAL A 283 -2.59 -10.47 16.63
C VAL A 283 -2.73 -9.52 15.44
N PHE A 284 -3.21 -8.30 15.68
CA PHE A 284 -3.26 -7.25 14.65
C PHE A 284 -1.89 -7.02 13.99
N ARG A 285 -0.84 -6.81 14.78
CA ARG A 285 0.52 -6.56 14.27
C ARG A 285 1.03 -7.70 13.38
N LYS A 286 0.76 -8.95 13.78
CA LYS A 286 1.13 -10.15 13.01
C LYS A 286 0.35 -10.23 11.70
N ASP A 287 -0.98 -10.06 11.75
CA ASP A 287 -1.82 -10.15 10.57
C ASP A 287 -1.56 -9.00 9.61
N PHE A 288 -1.37 -7.78 10.09
CA PHE A 288 -0.99 -6.63 9.27
C PHE A 288 0.31 -6.91 8.50
N ALA A 289 1.35 -7.40 9.17
CA ALA A 289 2.60 -7.79 8.53
C ALA A 289 2.39 -8.88 7.46
N GLN A 290 1.57 -9.90 7.73
CA GLN A 290 1.28 -10.96 6.78
C GLN A 290 0.47 -10.48 5.58
N SER A 291 -0.55 -9.65 5.81
CA SER A 291 -1.40 -9.08 4.76
C SER A 291 -0.63 -8.08 3.89
N MET A 292 0.30 -7.31 4.47
CA MET A 292 1.22 -6.46 3.70
C MET A 292 2.15 -7.30 2.80
N ILE A 293 2.63 -8.45 3.26
CA ILE A 293 3.40 -9.38 2.42
C ILE A 293 2.53 -9.93 1.27
N LYS A 294 1.29 -10.34 1.55
CA LYS A 294 0.38 -10.84 0.51
C LYS A 294 0.06 -9.76 -0.52
N MET A 295 -0.31 -8.57 -0.08
CA MET A 295 -0.58 -7.42 -0.93
C MET A 295 0.64 -7.09 -1.80
N GLY A 296 1.83 -7.05 -1.19
CA GLY A 296 3.09 -6.85 -1.91
C GLY A 296 3.39 -7.89 -2.99
N ASN A 297 2.75 -9.06 -2.98
CA ASN A 297 2.98 -10.11 -3.99
C ASN A 297 1.94 -10.13 -5.11
N ILE A 298 0.99 -9.18 -5.14
CA ILE A 298 -0.04 -9.10 -6.18
C ILE A 298 0.65 -8.83 -7.53
N LYS A 299 0.43 -9.75 -8.48
CA LYS A 299 0.76 -9.64 -9.93
C LYS A 299 2.15 -9.03 -10.22
N SER A 300 3.16 -9.36 -9.41
CA SER A 300 4.46 -8.72 -9.50
C SER A 300 5.21 -9.08 -10.80
N LEU A 301 5.75 -8.06 -11.48
CA LEU A 301 6.65 -8.25 -12.62
C LEU A 301 8.02 -8.73 -12.12
N THR A 302 8.54 -9.81 -12.72
CA THR A 302 9.83 -10.41 -12.31
C THR A 302 10.66 -10.85 -13.52
N GLY A 303 11.94 -11.15 -13.29
CA GLY A 303 12.85 -11.63 -14.35
C GLY A 303 13.03 -10.60 -15.46
N ASN A 304 12.51 -10.91 -16.66
CA ASN A 304 12.60 -10.03 -17.84
C ASN A 304 11.33 -9.20 -18.09
N GLN A 305 10.33 -9.28 -17.23
CA GLN A 305 9.07 -8.52 -17.37
C GLN A 305 9.26 -7.08 -16.85
N GLY A 306 8.88 -6.07 -17.63
CA GLY A 306 9.07 -4.66 -17.24
C GLY A 306 10.55 -4.24 -17.23
N GLN A 307 10.88 -3.22 -16.46
CA GLN A 307 12.20 -2.57 -16.45
C GLN A 307 12.70 -2.24 -15.03
N ILE A 308 13.93 -1.73 -14.93
CA ILE A 308 14.40 -1.01 -13.73
C ILE A 308 14.53 0.45 -14.17
N ARG A 309 13.62 1.31 -13.72
CA ARG A 309 13.65 2.73 -14.08
C ARG A 309 14.79 3.43 -13.34
N ALA A 310 15.41 4.42 -13.99
CA ALA A 310 16.34 5.35 -13.35
C ALA A 310 15.60 6.56 -12.72
N ASN A 311 14.47 6.91 -13.31
CA ASN A 311 13.54 7.92 -12.80
C ASN A 311 12.16 7.28 -12.67
N CYS A 312 11.60 7.26 -11.47
CA CYS A 312 10.32 6.60 -11.21
C CYS A 312 9.13 7.26 -11.91
N ARG A 313 9.29 8.46 -12.45
CA ARG A 313 8.21 9.21 -13.11
C ARG A 313 8.05 8.89 -14.59
N MET A 314 8.99 8.18 -15.20
CA MET A 314 8.94 7.94 -16.64
C MET A 314 9.53 6.59 -17.03
N VAL A 315 9.07 6.06 -18.17
CA VAL A 315 9.65 4.86 -18.75
C VAL A 315 11.03 5.18 -19.35
N LYS A 316 11.93 4.18 -19.35
CA LYS A 316 13.19 4.30 -20.08
C LYS A 316 12.91 4.24 -21.58
N ASN A 317 13.55 5.11 -22.36
CA ASN A 317 13.64 4.98 -23.81
C ASN A 317 14.68 3.93 -24.20
#